data_AF-A0A5B7H2Y7-F1
#
_entry.id   AF-A0A5B7H2Y7-F1
#
_cell.length_a   1.000
_cell.length_b   1.000
_cell.length_c   1.000
_cell.angle_alpha   90.00
_cell.angle_beta   90.00
_cell.angle_gamma   90.00
#
_symmetry.space_group_name_H-M   'P 1'
#
loop_
_entity.id
_entity.type
_entity.pdbx_description
1 polymer ?
#
loop_
_entity_poly.entity_id
_entity_poly.type
_entity_poly.pdbx_seq_one_letter_code
_entity_poly.pdbx_strand_id
1 'polypeptide(L)'
;MFFCNSLLQQNQVVLEGLAHIQHQSGVPLAGLSTWGDLTLNQRHPLPSTGIYNIYDIPAFPSSISSAADWRLDSILADYWERNITTRVTNSYVVEHTGAGGDMFTLRLHLYYPPQQIWIIPSLAFLLKSAWVQYLSVLVLVAYLTSCIKHWVFSSHLLPAWIQYPQNAHQLFKRD
;
A
#
# COMPACT_ATOMS: atom_id res chain seq x y z
N MET A 1 23.10 -14.07 -1.54
CA MET A 1 23.32 -12.74 -2.15
C MET A 1 22.28 -12.57 -3.25
N PHE A 2 21.13 -11.95 -2.98
CA PHE A 2 19.96 -11.98 -3.88
C PHE A 2 19.42 -10.57 -4.17
N PHE A 3 19.89 -10.00 -5.28
CA PHE A 3 19.38 -8.85 -6.01
C PHE A 3 18.96 -7.64 -5.16
N CYS A 4 19.92 -6.72 -5.00
CA CYS A 4 19.64 -5.31 -4.75
C CYS A 4 19.03 -4.72 -6.04
N ASN A 5 17.71 -4.70 -6.13
CA ASN A 5 17.00 -3.88 -7.12
C ASN A 5 16.92 -2.46 -6.56
N SER A 6 18.05 -1.75 -6.57
CA SER A 6 18.11 -0.30 -6.33
C SER A 6 17.68 0.51 -7.56
N LEU A 7 17.02 -0.12 -8.56
CA LEU A 7 16.32 0.58 -9.63
C LEU A 7 14.90 0.91 -9.18
N LEU A 8 14.79 2.00 -8.41
CA LEU A 8 13.81 3.08 -8.57
C LEU A 8 12.55 2.70 -9.37
N GLN A 9 11.69 1.86 -8.81
CA GLN A 9 10.30 1.84 -9.22
C GLN A 9 9.60 2.98 -8.48
N GLN A 10 9.89 4.22 -8.91
CA GLN A 10 9.17 5.40 -8.44
C GLN A 10 7.73 5.26 -8.92
N ASN A 11 6.83 4.90 -8.01
CA ASN A 11 5.41 5.07 -8.23
C ASN A 11 5.15 6.58 -8.25
N GLN A 12 4.72 7.10 -9.39
CA GLN A 12 4.34 8.50 -9.53
C GLN A 12 2.83 8.59 -9.34
N VAL A 13 2.42 9.35 -8.32
CA VAL A 13 1.02 9.62 -8.06
C VAL A 13 0.72 11.03 -8.50
N VAL A 14 -0.18 11.17 -9.45
CA VAL A 14 -0.70 12.46 -9.90
C VAL A 14 -2.15 12.53 -9.42
N LEU A 15 -2.45 13.53 -8.60
CA LEU A 15 -3.79 13.73 -8.06
C LEU A 15 -4.07 15.22 -7.92
N GLU A 16 -5.35 15.57 -8.03
CA GLU A 16 -5.84 16.86 -7.57
C GLU A 16 -6.37 16.74 -6.13
N GLY A 17 -5.73 17.51 -5.24
CA GLY A 17 -6.02 17.52 -3.82
C GLY A 17 -7.02 18.59 -3.44
N LEU A 18 -7.82 18.33 -2.41
CA LEU A 18 -8.66 19.32 -1.76
C LEU A 18 -8.23 19.45 -0.30
N ALA A 19 -8.18 20.69 0.17
CA ALA A 19 -7.86 21.04 1.54
C ALA A 19 -8.98 21.94 2.08
N HIS A 20 -9.60 21.53 3.19
CA HIS A 20 -10.60 22.34 3.88
C HIS A 20 -10.02 22.91 5.17
N ILE A 21 -10.06 24.23 5.31
CA ILE A 21 -9.67 24.96 6.52
C ILE A 21 -10.86 25.83 6.90
N GLN A 22 -11.34 25.65 8.13
CA GLN A 22 -12.42 26.45 8.70
C GLN A 22 -11.91 27.18 9.92
N HIS A 23 -12.25 28.45 10.02
CA HIS A 23 -11.95 29.29 11.18
C HIS A 23 -13.12 30.23 11.44
N GLN A 24 -13.46 30.44 12.70
CA GLN A 24 -14.52 31.33 13.15
C GLN A 24 -13.96 32.21 14.26
N SER A 25 -14.11 33.53 14.13
CA SER A 25 -13.74 34.50 15.16
C SER A 25 -14.98 35.19 15.70
N GLY A 26 -14.94 35.55 16.98
CA GLY A 26 -15.98 36.36 17.63
C GLY A 26 -15.75 37.88 17.49
N VAL A 27 -14.67 38.28 16.84
CA VAL A 27 -14.18 39.67 16.74
C VAL A 27 -13.91 40.01 15.27
N PRO A 28 -14.15 41.25 14.83
CA PRO A 28 -13.78 41.69 13.49
C PRO A 28 -12.28 41.50 13.21
N LEU A 29 -11.99 40.77 12.13
CA LEU A 29 -10.63 40.48 11.69
C LEU A 29 -10.19 41.45 10.59
N ALA A 30 -8.95 41.93 10.67
CA ALA A 30 -8.28 42.62 9.57
C ALA A 30 -7.46 41.63 8.70
N GLY A 31 -7.15 40.45 9.24
CA GLY A 31 -6.49 39.39 8.46
C GLY A 31 -6.43 38.06 9.20
N LEU A 32 -6.02 37.03 8.46
CA LEU A 32 -5.88 35.67 8.94
C LEU A 32 -4.60 35.07 8.37
N SER A 33 -3.76 34.49 9.24
CA SER A 33 -2.60 33.73 8.80
C SER A 33 -2.70 32.29 9.28
N THR A 34 -2.65 31.35 8.35
CA THR A 34 -2.74 29.93 8.63
C THR A 34 -1.47 29.22 8.20
N TRP A 35 -1.01 28.31 9.04
CA TRP A 35 0.05 27.34 8.73
C TRP A 35 -0.53 25.96 8.89
N GLY A 36 -0.11 25.00 8.07
CA GLY A 36 -0.52 23.62 8.24
C GLY A 36 0.29 22.67 7.38
N ASP A 37 0.17 21.39 7.70
CA ASP A 37 0.83 20.31 7.01
C ASP A 37 -0.19 19.60 6.10
N LEU A 38 0.06 19.59 4.79
CA LEU A 38 -0.75 18.84 3.83
C LEU A 38 -0.28 17.38 3.82
N THR A 39 -1.14 16.50 4.31
CA THR A 39 -0.88 15.06 4.41
C THR A 39 -1.77 14.29 3.44
N LEU A 40 -1.28 13.13 3.00
CA LEU A 40 -2.00 12.23 2.12
C LEU A 40 -2.74 11.19 2.95
N ASN A 41 -4.05 11.16 2.86
CA ASN A 41 -4.89 10.15 3.49
C ASN A 41 -5.26 9.05 2.49
N GLN A 42 -4.77 7.84 2.73
CA GLN A 42 -4.94 6.69 1.86
C GLN A 42 -5.87 5.66 2.51
N ARG A 43 -7.00 5.35 1.87
CA ARG A 43 -7.89 4.24 2.24
C ARG A 43 -7.52 2.95 1.54
N HIS A 44 -6.93 3.06 0.36
CA HIS A 44 -6.45 1.93 -0.41
C HIS A 44 -4.95 2.05 -0.65
N PRO A 45 -4.17 0.97 -0.49
CA PRO A 45 -2.76 0.98 -0.80
C PRO A 45 -2.54 1.23 -2.31
N LEU A 46 -1.45 1.93 -2.61
CA LEU A 46 -1.07 2.24 -3.98
C LEU A 46 -0.44 1.03 -4.67
N PRO A 47 -0.58 0.88 -5.99
CA PRO A 47 0.16 -0.16 -6.71
C PRO A 47 1.68 0.05 -6.57
N SER A 48 2.46 -1.03 -6.62
CA SER A 48 3.93 -0.96 -6.52
C SER A 48 4.60 -0.33 -7.74
N THR A 49 3.90 -0.24 -8.87
CA THR A 49 4.50 0.08 -10.16
C THR A 49 3.55 0.92 -11.01
N GLY A 50 4.10 1.87 -11.77
CA GLY A 50 3.35 2.65 -12.76
C GLY A 50 3.04 4.08 -12.30
N ILE A 51 2.18 4.74 -13.09
CA ILE A 51 1.66 6.08 -12.80
C ILE A 51 0.22 5.90 -12.32
N TYR A 52 -0.07 6.42 -11.12
CA TYR A 52 -1.42 6.45 -10.57
C TYR A 52 -2.04 7.83 -10.79
N ASN A 53 -2.89 7.95 -11.82
CA ASN A 53 -3.51 9.21 -12.24
C ASN A 53 -5.05 9.16 -12.28
N ILE A 54 -5.65 8.18 -11.60
CA ILE A 54 -7.13 8.03 -11.57
C ILE A 54 -7.81 9.28 -10.97
N TYR A 55 -7.10 10.00 -10.10
CA TYR A 55 -7.59 11.23 -9.46
C TYR A 55 -6.94 12.50 -10.02
N ASP A 56 -6.37 12.44 -11.23
CA ASP A 56 -5.96 13.62 -12.02
C ASP A 56 -7.18 14.26 -12.71
N ILE A 57 -8.19 14.55 -11.89
CA ILE A 57 -9.48 15.07 -12.29
C ILE A 57 -9.83 16.15 -11.27
N PRO A 58 -10.35 17.31 -11.73
CA PRO A 58 -10.59 18.40 -10.83
C PRO A 58 -11.48 18.04 -9.66
N ALA A 59 -11.09 18.50 -8.47
CA ALA A 59 -11.88 18.31 -7.27
C ALA A 59 -13.17 19.16 -7.32
N PHE A 60 -13.12 20.25 -8.10
CA PHE A 60 -14.24 21.14 -8.34
C PHE A 60 -14.88 20.87 -9.71
N PRO A 61 -16.21 21.04 -9.84
CA PRO A 61 -16.89 20.90 -11.12
C PRO A 61 -16.37 21.97 -12.10
N SER A 62 -15.93 21.53 -13.27
CA SER A 62 -15.34 22.39 -14.31
C SER A 62 -16.38 23.16 -15.13
N SER A 63 -17.63 22.71 -15.15
CA SER A 63 -18.74 23.35 -15.86
C SER A 63 -19.89 23.64 -14.93
N ILE A 64 -20.52 24.81 -15.12
CA ILE A 64 -21.62 25.30 -14.30
C ILE A 64 -22.92 24.99 -15.06
N SER A 65 -23.58 23.89 -14.72
CA SER A 65 -24.95 23.62 -15.19
C SER A 65 -26.02 24.10 -14.21
N SER A 66 -25.73 24.07 -12.90
CA SER A 66 -26.65 24.54 -11.87
C SER A 66 -25.91 25.07 -10.64
N ALA A 67 -26.56 25.96 -9.88
CA ALA A 67 -26.03 26.45 -8.60
C ALA A 67 -25.93 25.34 -7.54
N ALA A 68 -26.65 24.22 -7.72
CA ALA A 68 -26.57 23.07 -6.84
C ALA A 68 -25.23 22.32 -6.99
N ASP A 69 -24.56 22.42 -8.15
CA ASP A 69 -23.29 21.74 -8.41
C ASP A 69 -22.13 22.35 -7.59
N TRP A 70 -22.27 23.61 -7.17
CA TRP A 70 -21.27 24.34 -6.38
C TRP A 70 -21.45 24.24 -4.87
N ARG A 71 -22.35 23.37 -4.42
CA ARG A 71 -22.58 23.13 -3.01
C ARG A 71 -21.36 22.47 -2.36
N LEU A 72 -20.80 23.12 -1.34
CA LEU A 72 -19.61 22.61 -0.66
C LEU A 72 -19.86 21.22 -0.05
N ASP A 73 -21.08 20.95 0.41
CA ASP A 73 -21.48 19.66 0.95
C ASP A 73 -21.39 18.51 -0.08
N SER A 74 -21.84 18.72 -1.32
CA SER A 74 -21.71 17.70 -2.38
C SER A 74 -20.25 17.52 -2.80
N ILE A 75 -19.50 18.60 -2.96
CA ILE A 75 -18.08 18.55 -3.33
C ILE A 75 -17.26 17.79 -2.28
N LEU A 76 -17.49 18.05 -1.00
CA LEU A 76 -16.80 17.34 0.07
C LEU A 76 -17.24 15.88 0.16
N ALA A 77 -18.51 15.57 -0.07
CA ALA A 77 -19.00 14.20 -0.11
C ALA A 77 -18.34 13.38 -1.23
N ASP A 78 -18.32 13.92 -2.46
CA ASP A 78 -17.70 13.28 -3.62
C ASP A 78 -16.17 13.12 -3.41
N TYR A 79 -15.52 14.14 -2.84
CA TYR A 79 -14.11 14.06 -2.51
C TYR A 79 -13.82 13.02 -1.42
N TRP A 80 -14.71 12.90 -0.43
CA TRP A 80 -14.60 11.93 0.67
C TRP A 80 -14.74 10.48 0.19
N GLU A 81 -15.45 10.21 -0.90
CA GLU A 81 -15.57 8.85 -1.46
C GLU A 81 -14.28 8.36 -2.12
N ARG A 82 -13.35 9.26 -2.48
CA ARG A 82 -12.07 8.89 -3.09
C ARG A 82 -11.22 8.01 -2.16
N ASN A 83 -10.51 7.06 -2.75
CA ASN A 83 -9.60 6.17 -2.01
C ASN A 83 -8.33 6.89 -1.54
N ILE A 84 -7.97 7.99 -2.21
CA ILE A 84 -6.80 8.80 -1.90
C ILE A 84 -7.27 10.25 -1.83
N THR A 85 -7.03 10.87 -0.68
CA THR A 85 -7.45 12.24 -0.37
C THR A 85 -6.30 12.99 0.27
N THR A 86 -6.33 14.31 0.23
CA THR A 86 -5.40 15.16 0.98
C THR A 86 -6.12 15.78 2.16
N ARG A 87 -5.40 16.00 3.26
CA ARG A 87 -5.95 16.66 4.44
C ARG A 87 -4.92 17.59 5.05
N VAL A 88 -5.38 18.77 5.46
CA VAL A 88 -4.57 19.68 6.28
C VAL A 88 -4.61 19.18 7.71
N THR A 89 -3.43 18.97 8.25
CA THR A 89 -3.20 18.55 9.63
C THR A 89 -2.27 19.54 10.30
N ASN A 90 -2.17 19.49 11.63
CA ASN A 90 -1.27 20.35 12.39
C ASN A 90 -1.42 21.84 12.05
N SER A 91 -2.68 22.29 11.93
CA SER A 91 -2.97 23.64 11.49
C SER A 91 -2.90 24.64 12.64
N TYR A 92 -2.13 25.70 12.46
CA TYR A 92 -2.08 26.85 13.35
C TYR A 92 -2.72 28.04 12.67
N VAL A 93 -3.64 28.70 13.38
CA VAL A 93 -4.35 29.87 12.88
C VAL A 93 -4.03 31.04 13.79
N VAL A 94 -3.56 32.13 13.19
CA VAL A 94 -3.30 33.40 13.87
C VAL A 94 -4.23 34.44 13.27
N GLU A 95 -5.05 34.99 14.15
CA GLU A 95 -5.97 36.09 13.88
C GLU A 95 -5.22 37.41 13.97
N HIS A 96 -5.43 38.29 12.98
CA HIS A 96 -4.96 39.67 13.02
C HIS A 96 -6.15 40.58 13.24
N THR A 97 -6.31 41.07 14.46
CA THR A 97 -7.33 42.06 14.82
C THR A 97 -6.84 43.46 14.49
N GLY A 98 -7.67 44.27 13.84
CA GLY A 98 -7.36 45.66 13.53
C GLY A 98 -8.64 46.46 13.36
N ALA A 99 -8.54 47.79 13.49
CA ALA A 99 -9.62 48.68 13.09
C ALA A 99 -9.90 48.41 11.60
N GLY A 100 -11.11 47.93 11.29
CA GLY A 100 -11.49 47.44 9.97
C GLY A 100 -11.08 48.41 8.86
N GLY A 101 -9.95 48.11 8.23
CA GLY A 101 -9.50 48.77 7.02
C GLY A 101 -10.19 48.13 5.82
N ASP A 102 -10.10 48.78 4.67
CA ASP A 102 -10.75 48.36 3.42
C ASP A 102 -10.24 47.01 2.85
N MET A 103 -9.16 46.45 3.42
CA MET A 103 -8.49 45.26 2.89
C MET A 103 -8.37 44.15 3.95
N PHE A 104 -8.81 42.94 3.58
CA PHE A 104 -8.62 41.72 4.37
C PHE A 104 -7.42 40.93 3.83
N THR A 105 -6.44 40.64 4.70
CA THR A 105 -5.24 39.89 4.31
C THR A 105 -5.34 38.42 4.74
N LEU A 106 -5.41 37.50 3.78
CA LEU A 106 -5.32 36.05 4.01
C LEU A 106 -3.92 35.54 3.64
N ARG A 107 -3.21 34.93 4.59
CA ARG A 107 -1.93 34.24 4.35
C ARG A 107 -2.09 32.78 4.68
N LEU A 108 -1.72 31.92 3.73
CA LEU A 108 -1.83 30.48 3.87
C LEU A 108 -0.48 29.84 3.56
N HIS A 109 0.05 29.11 4.52
CA HIS A 109 1.32 28.42 4.45
C HIS A 109 1.09 26.91 4.61
N LEU A 110 1.28 26.16 3.53
CA LEU A 110 1.18 24.70 3.56
C LEU A 110 2.55 24.07 3.40
N TYR A 111 2.90 23.20 4.34
CA TYR A 111 4.08 22.36 4.27
C TYR A 111 3.70 20.94 3.85
N TYR A 112 4.60 20.28 3.14
CA TYR A 112 4.41 18.91 2.67
C TYR A 112 5.39 18.01 3.40
N PRO A 113 5.05 17.50 4.60
CA PRO A 113 5.96 16.65 5.34
C PRO A 113 6.14 15.29 4.66
N PRO A 114 7.29 14.62 4.85
CA PRO A 114 7.48 13.25 4.40
C PRO A 114 6.52 12.30 5.16
N GLN A 115 5.85 11.43 4.43
CA GLN A 115 4.87 10.51 4.99
C GLN A 115 5.12 9.06 4.52
N GLN A 116 4.82 8.09 5.39
CA GLN A 116 4.80 6.68 5.02
C GLN A 116 3.55 6.35 4.19
N ILE A 117 3.78 5.67 3.06
CA ILE A 117 2.76 5.31 2.08
C ILE A 117 2.63 3.79 2.02
N TRP A 118 1.40 3.30 1.91
CA TRP A 118 1.12 1.87 1.79
C TRP A 118 1.14 1.44 0.32
N ILE A 119 1.85 0.35 0.02
CA ILE A 119 2.05 -0.15 -1.34
C ILE A 119 1.60 -1.61 -1.43
N ILE A 120 0.87 -1.94 -2.50
CA ILE A 120 0.52 -3.31 -2.89
C ILE A 120 1.74 -3.96 -3.55
N PRO A 121 2.28 -5.05 -2.99
CA PRO A 121 3.43 -5.73 -3.56
C PRO A 121 3.09 -6.36 -4.91
N SER A 122 4.07 -6.38 -5.82
CA SER A 122 3.92 -7.02 -7.13
C SER A 122 3.92 -8.55 -7.02
N LEU A 123 3.30 -9.24 -7.98
CA LEU A 123 3.27 -10.72 -8.02
C LEU A 123 4.69 -11.31 -8.04
N ALA A 124 5.62 -10.69 -8.76
CA ALA A 124 7.01 -11.12 -8.78
C ALA A 124 7.67 -11.04 -7.40
N PHE A 125 7.37 -9.99 -6.63
CA PHE A 125 7.86 -9.86 -5.26
C PHE A 125 7.25 -10.93 -4.34
N LEU A 126 5.94 -11.19 -4.49
CA LEU A 126 5.26 -12.25 -3.74
C LEU A 126 5.83 -13.63 -4.08
N LEU A 127 6.05 -13.94 -5.36
CA LEU A 127 6.63 -15.20 -5.81
C LEU A 127 8.07 -15.37 -5.29
N LYS A 128 8.88 -14.30 -5.34
CA LYS A 128 10.22 -14.23 -4.74
C LYS A 128 10.20 -14.39 -3.21
N SER A 129 9.11 -14.08 -2.53
CA SER A 129 9.03 -14.28 -1.07
C SER A 129 8.49 -15.67 -0.74
N ALA A 130 7.54 -16.15 -1.53
CA ALA A 130 6.89 -17.44 -1.35
C ALA A 130 7.85 -18.62 -1.54
N TRP A 131 8.73 -18.61 -2.56
CA TRP A 131 9.59 -19.77 -2.84
C TRP A 131 10.48 -20.16 -1.64
N VAL A 132 10.97 -19.19 -0.86
CA VAL A 132 11.78 -19.46 0.35
C VAL A 132 10.94 -20.13 1.44
N GLN A 133 9.70 -19.68 1.61
CA GLN A 133 8.77 -20.23 2.59
C GLN A 133 8.33 -21.66 2.20
N TYR A 134 7.95 -21.87 0.94
CA TYR A 134 7.57 -23.19 0.43
C TYR A 134 8.73 -24.19 0.52
N LEU A 135 9.96 -23.78 0.20
CA LEU A 135 11.14 -24.65 0.32
C LEU A 135 11.39 -25.05 1.77
N SER A 136 11.22 -24.13 2.71
CA SER A 136 11.40 -24.41 4.14
C SER A 136 10.39 -25.46 4.65
N VAL A 137 9.12 -25.32 4.26
CA VAL A 137 8.07 -26.29 4.62
C VAL A 137 8.30 -27.64 3.93
N LEU A 138 8.73 -27.63 2.67
CA LEU A 138 9.00 -28.85 1.90
C LEU A 138 10.09 -29.71 2.55
N VAL A 139 11.17 -29.11 3.06
CA VAL A 139 12.25 -29.83 3.75
C VAL A 139 11.73 -30.53 5.00
N LEU A 140 10.90 -29.85 5.81
CA LEU A 140 10.29 -30.44 7.00
C LEU A 140 9.35 -31.61 6.64
N VAL A 141 8.52 -31.44 5.62
CA VAL A 141 7.59 -32.50 5.16
C VAL A 141 8.37 -33.69 4.58
N ALA A 142 9.43 -33.45 3.81
CA ALA A 142 10.30 -34.50 3.28
C ALA A 142 11.01 -35.28 4.40
N TYR A 143 11.44 -34.59 5.45
CA TYR A 143 12.04 -35.23 6.64
C TYR A 143 11.02 -36.09 7.40
N LEU A 144 9.82 -35.56 7.67
CA LEU A 144 8.73 -36.29 8.33
C LEU A 144 8.32 -37.53 7.54
N THR A 145 8.13 -37.41 6.23
CA THR A 145 7.77 -38.54 5.37
C THR A 145 8.88 -39.59 5.32
N SER A 146 10.14 -39.20 5.38
CA SER A 146 11.27 -40.13 5.48
C SER A 146 11.28 -40.87 6.82
N CYS A 147 11.01 -40.17 7.92
CA CYS A 147 10.88 -40.77 9.25
C CYS A 147 9.71 -41.78 9.31
N ILE A 148 8.53 -41.39 8.81
CA ILE A 148 7.35 -42.25 8.75
C ILE A 148 7.61 -43.48 7.87
N LYS A 149 8.19 -43.30 6.67
CA LYS A 149 8.56 -44.43 5.81
C LYS A 149 9.48 -45.40 6.53
N HIS A 150 10.55 -44.89 7.14
CA HIS A 150 11.50 -45.74 7.87
C HIS A 150 10.82 -46.52 9.00
N TRP A 151 9.93 -45.87 9.75
CA TRP A 151 9.16 -46.51 10.81
C TRP A 151 8.19 -47.59 10.28
N VAL A 152 7.49 -47.31 9.18
CA VAL A 152 6.56 -48.26 8.54
C VAL A 152 7.28 -49.50 8.01
N PHE A 153 8.42 -49.31 7.34
CA PHE A 153 9.23 -50.42 6.81
C PHE A 153 9.91 -51.23 7.91
N SER A 154 10.37 -50.58 8.98
CA SER A 154 10.92 -51.29 10.16
C SER A 154 9.86 -52.12 10.89
N SER A 155 8.64 -51.58 11.01
CA SER A 155 7.53 -52.22 11.71
C SER A 155 6.78 -53.29 10.88
N HIS A 156 7.23 -53.58 9.65
CA HIS A 156 6.65 -54.61 8.76
C HIS A 156 5.13 -54.46 8.50
N LEU A 157 4.60 -53.24 8.54
CA LEU A 157 3.16 -52.98 8.35
C LEU A 157 2.71 -53.10 6.88
N LEU A 158 3.65 -53.18 5.94
CA LEU A 158 3.40 -53.34 4.51
C LEU A 158 4.18 -54.55 3.96
N PRO A 159 3.62 -55.33 3.03
CA PRO A 159 4.36 -56.40 2.36
C PRO A 159 5.46 -55.79 1.48
N ALA A 160 6.71 -55.91 1.91
CA ALA A 160 7.87 -55.54 1.12
C ALA A 160 8.26 -56.71 0.20
N TRP A 161 8.13 -56.53 -1.11
CA TRP A 161 8.58 -57.51 -2.10
C TRP A 161 10.09 -57.35 -2.32
N ILE A 162 10.85 -58.40 -2.01
CA ILE A 162 12.29 -58.46 -2.29
C ILE A 162 12.48 -58.65 -3.80
N GLN A 163 12.99 -57.64 -4.50
CA GLN A 163 13.44 -57.81 -5.87
C GLN A 163 14.82 -58.48 -5.86
N TYR A 164 14.85 -59.76 -6.21
CA TYR A 164 16.11 -60.46 -6.46
C TYR A 164 16.72 -59.95 -7.78
N PRO A 165 18.01 -59.61 -7.82
CA PRO A 165 18.68 -59.29 -9.08
C PRO A 165 18.62 -60.52 -9.99
N GLN A 166 18.09 -60.33 -11.20
CA GLN A 166 17.80 -61.36 -12.21
C GLN A 166 19.02 -62.24 -12.60
N ASN A 167 20.24 -61.85 -12.19
CA ASN A 167 21.49 -62.49 -12.61
C ASN A 167 22.07 -63.48 -11.57
N ALA A 168 21.40 -63.73 -10.44
CA ALA A 168 21.93 -64.63 -9.40
C ALA A 168 22.01 -66.11 -9.82
N HIS A 169 21.24 -66.54 -10.83
CA HIS A 169 21.22 -67.94 -11.30
C HIS A 169 22.44 -68.34 -12.16
N GLN A 170 23.29 -67.40 -12.59
CA GLN A 170 24.44 -67.72 -13.44
C GLN A 170 25.74 -68.03 -12.68
N LEU A 171 25.77 -67.89 -11.35
CA LEU A 171 27.00 -68.09 -10.56
C LEU A 171 27.18 -69.51 -9.96
N PHE A 172 26.17 -70.38 -10.04
CA PHE A 172 26.23 -71.74 -9.45
C PHE A 172 26.37 -72.87 -10.49
N LYS A 173 26.75 -72.55 -11.73
CA LYS A 173 27.07 -73.54 -12.77
C LYS A 173 28.54 -73.43 -13.16
N ARG A 174 29.43 -73.84 -12.25
CA ARG A 174 30.81 -74.22 -12.57
C ARG A 174 31.15 -75.53 -11.86
N ASP A 175 31.50 -76.47 -12.73
CA ASP A 175 32.19 -77.76 -12.57
C ASP A 175 31.44 -78.92 -11.86
#